data_AF-A0A5D4RUH6-F1
#
_entry.id   AF-A0A5D4RUH6-F1
#
_cell.length_a   1.000
_cell.length_b   1.000
_cell.length_c   1.000
_cell.angle_alpha   90.00
_cell.angle_beta   90.00
_cell.angle_gamma   90.00
#
_symmetry.space_group_name_H-M   'P 1'
#
loop_
_entity.id
_entity.type
_entity.pdbx_description
1 polymer ?
#
loop_
_entity_poly.entity_id
_entity_poly.type
_entity_poly.pdbx_seq_one_letter_code
_entity_poly.pdbx_strand_id
1 'polypeptide(L)'
;MDTKEIENLPDRLPAGILLALFQDALDQFRKEEIERDVFLIILGQLTDRQVMTYELVRSDIRNDIDRTLSGLWNTDSYDEVDLILSIVVILGLKICFEKIKESLDQNKDTNQSILNEIQEAIDEVGENISNPYDSLEKNK
;
A
#
# COMPACT_ATOMS: atom_id res chain seq x y z
N MET A 1 -8.31 -12.17 11.47
CA MET A 1 -7.79 -10.88 11.94
C MET A 1 -8.96 -9.94 12.06
N ASP A 2 -9.09 -9.32 13.23
CA ASP A 2 -10.08 -8.26 13.46
C ASP A 2 -9.36 -6.90 13.36
N THR A 3 -9.97 -5.91 12.70
CA THR A 3 -9.37 -4.56 12.59
C THR A 3 -9.12 -3.94 13.96
N LYS A 4 -9.95 -4.22 14.97
CA LYS A 4 -9.77 -3.75 16.35
C LYS A 4 -8.53 -4.32 17.00
N GLU A 5 -8.16 -5.56 16.68
CA GLU A 5 -6.93 -6.16 17.21
C GLU A 5 -5.70 -5.42 16.66
N ILE A 6 -5.73 -5.05 15.38
CA ILE A 6 -4.65 -4.30 14.72
C ILE A 6 -4.60 -2.85 15.18
N GLU A 7 -5.75 -2.20 15.39
CA GLU A 7 -5.84 -0.84 15.95
C GLU A 7 -5.17 -0.73 17.32
N ASN A 8 -5.29 -1.77 18.16
CA ASN A 8 -4.72 -1.79 19.50
C ASN A 8 -3.22 -2.13 19.54
N LEU A 9 -2.59 -2.44 18.40
CA LEU A 9 -1.14 -2.66 18.34
C LEU A 9 -0.38 -1.34 18.57
N PRO A 10 0.80 -1.38 19.22
CA PRO A 10 1.63 -0.19 19.35
C PRO A 10 2.08 0.32 17.98
N ASP A 11 2.36 1.62 17.88
CA ASP A 11 2.82 2.28 16.65
C ASP A 11 4.17 1.74 16.16
N ARG A 12 4.99 1.23 17.08
CA ARG A 12 6.29 0.64 16.76
C ARG A 12 6.27 -0.84 17.06
N LEU A 13 6.50 -1.63 16.02
CA LEU A 13 6.67 -3.08 16.10
C LEU A 13 7.98 -3.48 15.43
N PRO A 14 8.63 -4.57 15.90
CA PRO A 14 9.74 -5.17 15.17
C PRO A 14 9.31 -5.60 13.77
N ALA A 15 10.18 -5.41 12.77
CA ALA A 15 9.92 -5.78 11.38
C ALA A 15 9.51 -7.25 11.21
N GLY A 16 10.08 -8.16 12.01
CA GLY A 16 9.71 -9.58 12.01
C GLY A 16 8.26 -9.85 12.44
N ILE A 17 7.69 -9.02 13.34
CA ILE A 17 6.28 -9.14 13.74
C ILE A 17 5.39 -8.61 12.62
N LEU A 18 5.72 -7.44 12.05
CA LEU A 18 4.97 -6.85 10.95
C LEU A 18 4.93 -7.78 9.73
N LEU A 19 6.06 -8.42 9.41
CA LEU A 19 6.14 -9.43 8.35
C LEU A 19 5.15 -10.57 8.55
N ALA A 20 5.01 -11.08 9.78
CA ALA A 20 4.06 -12.13 10.09
C ALA A 20 2.61 -11.65 9.97
N LEU A 21 2.32 -10.42 10.40
CA LEU A 21 0.99 -9.81 10.29
C LEU A 21 0.60 -9.55 8.83
N PHE A 22 1.53 -9.09 7.99
CA PHE A 22 1.28 -8.95 6.55
C PHE A 22 0.98 -10.30 5.89
N GLN A 23 1.75 -11.34 6.23
CA GLN A 23 1.51 -12.69 5.72
C GLN A 23 0.13 -13.21 6.15
N ASP A 24 -0.24 -13.03 7.41
CA ASP A 24 -1.54 -13.48 7.93
C ASP A 24 -2.72 -12.75 7.25
N ALA A 25 -2.60 -11.43 7.04
CA ALA A 25 -3.59 -10.66 6.32
C ALA A 25 -3.76 -11.14 4.87
N LEU A 26 -2.65 -11.42 4.17
CA LEU A 26 -2.67 -11.98 2.81
C LEU A 26 -3.32 -13.37 2.78
N ASP A 27 -2.97 -14.24 3.72
CA ASP A 27 -3.47 -15.61 3.78
C ASP A 27 -4.97 -15.64 4.04
N GLN A 28 -5.46 -14.80 4.96
CA GLN A 28 -6.88 -14.71 5.27
C GLN A 28 -7.67 -14.12 4.10
N PHE A 29 -7.14 -13.09 3.44
CA PHE A 29 -7.79 -12.53 2.26
C PHE A 29 -7.88 -13.55 1.12
N ARG A 30 -6.80 -14.31 0.85
CA ARG A 30 -6.79 -15.39 -0.17
C ARG A 30 -7.77 -16.52 0.12
N LYS A 31 -8.01 -16.80 1.41
CA LYS A 31 -8.98 -17.81 1.85
C LYS A 31 -10.40 -17.26 1.95
N GLU A 32 -10.62 -16.00 1.58
CA GLU A 32 -11.91 -15.30 1.70
C GLU A 32 -12.42 -15.28 3.17
N GLU A 33 -11.50 -15.33 4.13
CA GLU A 33 -11.81 -15.23 5.57
C GLU A 33 -12.04 -13.78 6.02
N ILE A 34 -11.53 -12.82 5.25
CA ILE A 34 -11.78 -11.39 5.42
C ILE A 34 -12.17 -10.76 4.08
N GLU A 35 -13.07 -9.79 4.15
CA GLU A 35 -13.53 -9.02 2.99
C GLU A 35 -12.46 -8.01 2.53
N ARG A 36 -12.61 -7.53 1.29
CA ARG A 36 -11.72 -6.53 0.67
C ARG A 36 -11.50 -5.30 1.56
N ASP A 37 -12.56 -4.70 2.06
CA ASP A 37 -12.45 -3.44 2.81
C ASP A 37 -11.70 -3.65 4.14
N VAL A 38 -11.94 -4.78 4.80
CA VAL A 38 -11.23 -5.20 6.01
C VAL A 38 -9.74 -5.40 5.70
N PHE A 39 -9.43 -6.07 4.60
CA PHE A 39 -8.05 -6.30 4.15
C PHE A 39 -7.31 -4.98 3.89
N LEU A 40 -7.93 -4.01 3.20
CA LEU A 40 -7.33 -2.71 2.92
C LEU A 40 -7.06 -1.92 4.21
N ILE A 41 -7.99 -1.92 5.16
CA ILE A 41 -7.81 -1.27 6.47
C ILE A 41 -6.63 -1.88 7.23
N ILE A 42 -6.56 -3.21 7.28
CA ILE A 42 -5.44 -3.92 7.93
C ILE A 42 -4.12 -3.54 7.26
N LEU A 43 -4.05 -3.58 5.93
CA LEU A 43 -2.82 -3.21 5.21
C LEU A 43 -2.39 -1.77 5.49
N GLY A 44 -3.31 -0.81 5.51
CA GLY A 44 -3.01 0.58 5.85
C GLY A 44 -2.37 0.69 7.23
N GLN A 45 -3.01 0.08 8.24
CA GLN A 45 -2.51 0.11 9.62
C GLN A 45 -1.14 -0.58 9.79
N LEU A 46 -0.87 -1.66 9.06
CA LEU A 46 0.43 -2.32 9.07
C LEU A 46 1.49 -1.48 8.33
N THR A 47 1.09 -0.76 7.28
CA THR A 47 1.96 0.13 6.50
C THR A 47 2.45 1.31 7.35
N ASP A 48 1.55 1.95 8.10
CA ASP A 48 1.90 3.04 9.02
C ASP A 48 2.99 2.61 10.01
N ARG A 49 2.88 1.39 10.52
CA ARG A 49 3.84 0.80 11.44
C ARG A 49 5.14 0.36 10.73
N GLN A 50 5.04 -0.11 9.50
CA GLN A 50 6.21 -0.48 8.69
C GLN A 50 7.11 0.72 8.44
N VAL A 51 6.54 1.91 8.16
CA VAL A 51 7.33 3.13 7.97
C VAL A 51 8.22 3.45 9.18
N MET A 52 7.75 3.12 10.38
CA MET A 52 8.49 3.35 11.63
C MET A 52 9.70 2.43 11.82
N THR A 53 9.83 1.39 11.00
CA THR A 53 11.00 0.48 11.04
C THR A 53 12.18 1.01 10.23
N TYR A 54 11.94 1.88 9.25
CA TYR A 54 12.93 2.29 8.24
C TYR A 54 13.56 1.10 7.48
N GLU A 55 12.87 -0.04 7.44
CA GLU A 55 13.28 -1.25 6.75
C GLU A 55 12.27 -1.56 5.63
N LEU A 56 12.76 -2.15 4.54
CA LEU A 56 11.88 -2.68 3.51
C LEU A 56 11.21 -3.96 4.00
N VAL A 57 9.93 -4.13 3.67
CA VAL A 57 9.26 -5.43 3.79
C VAL A 57 10.01 -6.45 2.93
N ARG A 58 10.15 -7.67 3.46
CA ARG A 58 10.80 -8.77 2.73
C ARG A 58 10.16 -8.95 1.35
N SER A 59 11.00 -9.16 0.35
CA SER A 59 10.61 -9.03 -1.06
C SER A 59 9.52 -10.01 -1.51
N ASP A 60 9.45 -11.21 -0.93
CA ASP A 60 8.38 -12.19 -1.18
C ASP A 60 7.02 -11.64 -0.77
N ILE A 61 6.89 -11.17 0.47
CA ILE A 61 5.65 -10.61 1.01
C ILE A 61 5.30 -9.32 0.29
N ARG A 62 6.29 -8.45 0.08
CA ARG A 62 6.10 -7.19 -0.65
C ARG A 62 5.54 -7.43 -2.06
N ASN A 63 6.09 -8.39 -2.80
CA ASN A 63 5.63 -8.72 -4.14
C ASN A 63 4.21 -9.32 -4.14
N ASP A 64 3.84 -10.04 -3.09
CA ASP A 64 2.50 -10.59 -2.94
C ASP A 64 1.46 -9.52 -2.62
N ILE A 65 1.80 -8.54 -1.76
CA ILE A 65 0.99 -7.33 -1.55
C ILE A 65 0.83 -6.57 -2.86
N ASP A 66 1.94 -6.34 -3.57
CA ASP A 66 1.99 -5.60 -4.84
C ASP A 66 1.00 -6.16 -5.89
N ARG A 67 1.06 -7.48 -6.13
CA ARG A 67 0.14 -8.16 -7.04
C ARG A 67 -1.31 -8.14 -6.56
N THR A 68 -1.52 -8.30 -5.25
CA THR A 68 -2.86 -8.32 -4.67
C THR A 68 -3.53 -6.96 -4.82
N LEU A 69 -2.86 -5.87 -4.43
CA LEU A 69 -3.38 -4.50 -4.57
C LEU A 69 -3.55 -4.10 -6.03
N SER A 70 -2.63 -4.52 -6.91
CA SER A 70 -2.80 -4.32 -8.35
C SER A 70 -4.11 -4.95 -8.84
N GLY A 71 -4.50 -6.12 -8.35
CA GLY A 71 -5.79 -6.74 -8.66
C GLY A 71 -7.01 -5.96 -8.14
N LEU A 72 -6.85 -5.22 -7.03
CA LEU A 72 -7.93 -4.50 -6.34
C LEU A 72 -8.08 -3.03 -6.76
N TRP A 73 -7.12 -2.49 -7.50
CA TRP A 73 -7.11 -1.10 -7.95
C TRP A 73 -8.35 -0.73 -8.78
N ASN A 74 -9.02 0.35 -8.39
CA ASN A 74 -10.08 1.03 -9.12
C ASN A 74 -10.07 2.53 -8.77
N THR A 75 -10.93 3.32 -9.41
CA THR A 75 -11.05 4.77 -9.20
C THR A 75 -12.49 5.16 -8.80
N ASP A 76 -13.21 4.27 -8.13
CA ASP A 76 -14.62 4.43 -7.80
C ASP A 76 -14.84 5.28 -6.53
N SER A 77 -13.84 5.28 -5.63
CA SER A 77 -13.87 5.97 -4.35
C SER A 77 -12.56 6.72 -4.09
N TYR A 78 -12.66 7.98 -3.67
CA TYR A 78 -11.50 8.77 -3.30
C TYR A 78 -10.77 8.18 -2.09
N ASP A 79 -11.50 7.78 -1.05
CA ASP A 79 -10.91 7.24 0.19
C ASP A 79 -10.14 5.94 -0.06
N GLU A 80 -10.61 5.11 -1.00
CA GLU A 80 -9.89 3.88 -1.36
C GLU A 80 -8.66 4.17 -2.22
N VAL A 81 -8.76 5.14 -3.13
CA VAL A 81 -7.63 5.59 -3.94
C VAL A 81 -6.52 6.12 -3.05
N ASP A 82 -6.84 7.04 -2.13
CA ASP A 82 -5.89 7.62 -1.17
C ASP A 82 -5.23 6.53 -0.32
N LEU A 83 -6.02 5.61 0.24
CA LEU A 83 -5.50 4.49 1.02
C LEU A 83 -4.55 3.59 0.22
N ILE A 84 -4.94 3.16 -0.99
CA ILE A 84 -4.10 2.28 -1.81
C ILE A 84 -2.83 3.02 -2.27
N LEU A 85 -2.93 4.30 -2.64
CA LEU A 85 -1.76 5.12 -3.00
C LEU A 85 -0.76 5.18 -1.85
N SER A 86 -1.23 5.52 -0.64
CA SER A 86 -0.39 5.55 0.56
C SER A 86 0.36 4.22 0.78
N ILE A 87 -0.34 3.09 0.69
CA ILE A 87 0.27 1.75 0.82
C ILE A 87 1.32 1.50 -0.28
N VAL A 88 0.98 1.81 -1.53
CA VAL A 88 1.85 1.59 -2.69
C VAL A 88 3.15 2.39 -2.58
N VAL A 89 3.04 3.67 -2.23
CA VAL A 89 4.18 4.59 -2.08
C VAL A 89 5.08 4.16 -0.93
N ILE A 90 4.49 3.92 0.25
CA ILE A 90 5.26 3.60 1.45
C ILE A 90 5.98 2.25 1.33
N LEU A 91 5.31 1.23 0.77
CA LEU A 91 5.91 -0.11 0.64
C LEU A 91 6.76 -0.25 -0.63
N GLY A 92 6.65 0.67 -1.59
CA GLY A 92 7.39 0.62 -2.85
C GLY A 92 6.89 -0.47 -3.80
N LEU A 93 5.57 -0.50 -4.04
CA LEU A 93 4.87 -1.54 -4.80
C LEU A 93 4.84 -1.21 -6.29
N LYS A 94 5.83 -1.72 -7.03
CA LYS A 94 6.09 -1.33 -8.42
C LYS A 94 4.98 -1.74 -9.38
N ILE A 95 4.45 -2.96 -9.27
CA ILE A 95 3.46 -3.50 -10.22
C ILE A 95 2.15 -2.71 -10.10
N CYS A 96 1.72 -2.45 -8.87
CA CYS A 96 0.53 -1.66 -8.58
C CYS A 96 0.74 -0.20 -9.01
N PHE A 97 1.90 0.38 -8.76
CA PHE A 97 2.19 1.76 -9.17
C PHE A 97 2.13 1.96 -10.70
N GLU A 98 2.66 1.03 -11.50
CA GLU A 98 2.50 1.12 -12.96
C GLU A 98 1.04 1.01 -13.40
N LYS A 99 0.24 0.13 -12.76
CA LYS A 99 -1.21 0.04 -13.04
C LYS A 99 -1.94 1.34 -12.69
N ILE A 100 -1.55 2.00 -11.61
CA ILE A 100 -2.08 3.32 -11.21
C ILE A 100 -1.77 4.36 -12.28
N LYS A 101 -0.52 4.42 -12.77
CA LYS A 101 -0.13 5.33 -13.85
C LYS A 101 -0.92 5.11 -15.13
N GLU A 102 -1.08 3.85 -15.55
CA GLU A 102 -1.88 3.48 -16.72
C GLU A 102 -3.35 3.93 -16.60
N SER A 103 -3.87 4.06 -15.38
CA SER A 103 -5.26 4.45 -15.15
C SER A 103 -5.57 5.91 -15.46
N LEU A 104 -4.55 6.80 -15.46
CA LEU A 104 -4.71 8.21 -15.85
C LEU A 104 -5.16 8.37 -17.31
N ASP A 105 -4.68 7.50 -18.19
CA ASP A 105 -4.96 7.58 -19.63
C ASP A 105 -6.31 6.95 -20.03
N GLN A 106 -6.85 6.07 -19.18
CA GLN A 106 -7.98 5.21 -19.54
C GLN A 106 -9.35 5.75 -19.07
N ASN A 107 -9.35 6.71 -18.16
CA ASN A 107 -10.53 7.03 -17.35
C ASN A 107 -11.09 8.43 -17.60
N LYS A 108 -11.72 8.63 -18.76
CA LYS A 108 -12.32 9.93 -19.16
C LYS A 108 -13.48 10.41 -18.28
N ASP A 109 -14.12 9.50 -17.54
CA ASP A 109 -15.26 9.79 -16.67
C ASP A 109 -14.90 9.80 -15.16
N THR A 110 -13.61 9.64 -14.81
CA THR A 110 -13.19 9.66 -13.40
C THR A 110 -13.23 11.06 -12.83
N ASN A 111 -13.59 11.14 -11.55
CA ASN A 111 -13.64 12.39 -10.80
C ASN A 111 -12.27 13.09 -10.82
N GLN A 112 -12.27 14.39 -11.16
CA GLN A 112 -11.06 15.20 -11.23
C GLN A 112 -10.26 15.18 -9.91
N SER A 113 -10.91 15.09 -8.75
CA SER A 113 -10.19 15.01 -7.47
C SER A 113 -9.36 13.72 -7.34
N ILE A 114 -9.89 12.60 -7.82
CA ILE A 114 -9.20 11.31 -7.84
C ILE A 114 -8.01 11.36 -8.81
N LEU A 115 -8.19 11.96 -9.99
CA LEU A 115 -7.11 12.13 -10.96
C LEU A 115 -5.98 13.01 -10.41
N ASN A 116 -6.32 14.08 -9.71
CA ASN A 116 -5.34 14.95 -9.07
C ASN A 116 -4.54 14.21 -8.00
N GLU A 117 -5.20 13.45 -7.12
CA GLU A 117 -4.55 12.64 -6.09
C GLU A 117 -3.54 11.65 -6.69
N ILE A 118 -3.94 10.94 -7.74
CA ILE A 118 -3.06 10.00 -8.45
C ILE A 118 -1.86 10.74 -9.04
N GLN A 119 -2.07 11.89 -9.69
CA GLN A 119 -1.00 12.67 -10.30
C GLN A 119 -0.02 13.21 -9.26
N GLU A 120 -0.52 13.75 -8.14
CA GLU A 120 0.30 14.26 -7.03
C GLU A 120 1.18 13.13 -6.46
N ALA A 121 0.62 11.96 -6.18
CA ALA A 121 1.38 10.81 -5.71
C ALA A 121 2.46 10.34 -6.71
N ILE A 122 2.17 10.38 -8.02
CA ILE A 122 3.16 10.03 -9.06
C ILE A 122 4.31 11.04 -9.08
N ASP A 123 4.00 12.33 -9.01
CA ASP A 123 4.99 13.40 -9.05
C ASP A 123 5.89 13.39 -7.80
N GLU A 124 5.34 13.04 -6.63
CA GLU A 124 6.10 12.88 -5.38
C GLU A 124 7.08 11.70 -5.42
N VAL A 125 6.64 10.56 -5.96
CA VAL A 125 7.47 9.36 -6.08
C VAL A 125 8.58 9.52 -7.13
N GLY A 126 8.27 10.18 -8.24
CA GLY A 126 9.17 10.27 -9.39
C GLY A 126 9.53 8.89 -9.97
N GLU A 127 10.82 8.64 -10.20
CA GLU A 127 11.29 7.42 -10.88
C GLU A 127 11.65 6.25 -9.94
N ASN A 128 11.64 6.46 -8.61
CA ASN A 128 12.27 5.51 -7.66
C ASN A 128 11.30 4.86 -6.65
N ILE A 129 10.14 4.41 -7.12
CA ILE A 129 9.16 3.69 -6.28
C ILE A 129 9.75 2.48 -5.55
N SER A 130 10.75 1.81 -6.12
CA SER A 130 11.35 0.61 -5.53
C SER A 130 12.17 0.86 -4.25
N ASN A 131 12.59 2.11 -4.01
CA ASN A 131 13.27 2.53 -2.80
C ASN A 131 12.56 3.74 -2.17
N PRO A 132 11.51 3.51 -1.36
CA PRO A 132 10.81 4.57 -0.63
C PRO A 132 11.69 5.41 0.30
N TYR A 133 12.90 4.94 0.63
CA TYR A 133 13.83 5.61 1.53
C TYR A 133 15.00 6.31 0.81
N ASP A 134 15.00 6.36 -0.52
CA ASP A 134 16.09 6.95 -1.34
C ASP A 134 16.39 8.41 -0.96
N SER A 135 15.35 9.19 -0.62
CA SER A 135 15.50 10.57 -0.14
C SER A 135 16.22 10.64 1.21
N LEU A 136 15.98 9.70 2.13
CA LEU A 136 16.67 9.63 3.42
C LEU A 136 18.12 9.17 3.26
N GLU A 137 18.38 8.27 2.33
CA GLU A 137 19.74 7.78 2.03
C GLU A 137 20.62 8.86 1.42
N LYS A 138 20.08 9.68 0.52
CA LYS A 138 20.79 10.80 -0.13
C LYS A 138 21.15 11.95 0.82
N ASN A 139 20.52 12.02 1.99
CA ASN A 139 20.74 13.05 3.01
C ASN A 139 21.64 12.60 4.19
N LYS A 140 22.29 11.43 4.07
CA LYS A 140 23.30 10.93 5.03
C LYS A 140 24.72 11.28 4.58
#